data_AF-A0A2N7VSR6-F1
#
_entry.id   AF-A0A2N7VSR6-F1
#
_cell.length_a   1.000
_cell.length_b   1.000
_cell.length_c   1.000
_cell.angle_alpha   90.00
_cell.angle_beta   90.00
_cell.angle_gamma   90.00
#
_symmetry.space_group_name_H-M   'P 1'
#
loop_
_entity.id
_entity.type
_entity.pdbx_description
1 polymer ?
#
loop_
_entity_poly.entity_id
_entity_poly.type
_entity_poly.pdbx_seq_one_letter_code
_entity_poly.pdbx_strand_id
1 'polypeptide(L)'
;MKATIFFSWQADQPPVVCRNFLERALTKAIESVSQTAEVEQAERELLLDRDTQNVAGFPPIVDTIFSKIDGAAVFVPDFTFVAKRADGRPAQNPNVLIE
;
A
#
# COMPACT_ATOMS: atom_id res chain seq x y z
N MET A 1 8.04 -0.26 -18.64
CA MET A 1 8.25 0.62 -17.46
C MET A 1 7.57 0.03 -16.23
N LYS A 2 8.32 -0.26 -15.14
CA LYS A 2 7.73 -0.75 -13.88
C LYS A 2 6.79 0.30 -13.29
N ALA A 3 5.57 -0.13 -12.95
CA ALA A 3 4.58 0.73 -12.30
C ALA A 3 4.36 0.19 -10.88
N THR A 4 4.72 0.99 -9.89
CA THR A 4 4.58 0.62 -8.48
C THR A 4 3.21 1.02 -7.96
N ILE A 5 2.65 0.16 -7.12
CA ILE A 5 1.44 0.40 -6.34
C ILE A 5 1.89 0.51 -4.90
N PHE A 6 1.82 1.71 -4.33
CA PHE A 6 2.18 1.92 -2.93
C PHE A 6 0.96 1.63 -2.04
N PHE A 7 1.09 0.63 -1.16
CA PHE A 7 0.09 0.26 -0.18
C PHE A 7 0.42 0.86 1.19
N SER A 8 -0.36 1.87 1.58
CA SER A 8 -0.29 2.47 2.91
C SER A 8 -1.09 1.63 3.90
N TRP A 9 -0.41 1.13 4.92
CA TRP A 9 -0.95 0.19 5.91
C TRP A 9 -0.41 0.48 7.29
N GLN A 10 -1.00 -0.15 8.31
CA GLN A 10 -0.55 -0.04 9.69
C GLN A 10 -0.85 -1.30 10.53
N ALA A 11 -0.30 -1.39 11.74
CA ALA A 11 -0.29 -2.62 12.53
C ALA A 11 -1.29 -2.67 13.71
N ASP A 12 -2.13 -1.65 13.94
CA ASP A 12 -3.01 -1.58 15.13
C ASP A 12 -4.24 -2.52 15.05
N GLN A 13 -4.46 -3.19 13.91
CA GLN A 13 -5.50 -4.20 13.76
C GLN A 13 -4.91 -5.61 13.53
N PRO A 14 -5.63 -6.69 13.93
CA PRO A 14 -5.14 -8.05 13.74
C PRO A 14 -4.78 -8.31 12.26
N PRO A 15 -3.53 -8.73 11.94
CA PRO A 15 -3.06 -8.81 10.56
C PRO A 15 -3.90 -9.70 9.66
N VAL A 16 -4.53 -10.73 10.23
CA VAL A 16 -5.38 -11.69 9.49
C VAL A 16 -6.61 -11.04 8.87
N VAL A 17 -7.14 -9.97 9.46
CA VAL A 17 -8.30 -9.22 8.94
C VAL A 17 -7.92 -7.91 8.26
N CYS A 18 -6.70 -7.41 8.48
CA CYS A 18 -6.19 -6.16 7.90
C CYS A 18 -5.00 -6.41 6.99
N ARG A 19 -3.78 -6.04 7.39
CA ARG A 19 -2.57 -6.07 6.53
C ARG A 19 -2.46 -7.30 5.63
N ASN A 20 -2.53 -8.51 6.20
CA ASN A 20 -2.35 -9.74 5.42
C ASN A 20 -3.56 -10.02 4.51
N PHE A 21 -4.76 -9.63 4.91
CA PHE A 21 -5.96 -9.74 4.09
C PHE A 21 -5.90 -8.79 2.90
N LEU A 22 -5.59 -7.51 3.14
CA LEU A 22 -5.49 -6.48 2.12
C LEU A 22 -4.35 -6.75 1.15
N GLU A 23 -3.17 -7.14 1.63
CA GLU A 23 -2.04 -7.54 0.78
C GLU A 23 -2.43 -8.69 -0.16
N ARG A 24 -3.07 -9.75 0.35
CA ARG A 24 -3.56 -10.85 -0.49
C ARG A 24 -4.59 -10.41 -1.51
N ALA A 25 -5.50 -9.49 -1.14
CA ALA A 25 -6.50 -8.97 -2.05
C ALA A 25 -5.85 -8.13 -3.16
N LEU A 26 -4.87 -7.30 -2.82
CA LEU A 26 -4.11 -6.49 -3.76
C LEU A 26 -3.26 -7.34 -4.70
N THR A 27 -2.57 -8.36 -4.20
CA THR A 27 -1.85 -9.31 -5.06
C THR A 27 -2.78 -9.96 -6.08
N LYS A 28 -3.96 -10.42 -5.67
CA LYS A 28 -4.95 -11.00 -6.59
C LYS A 28 -5.49 -9.99 -7.61
N ALA A 29 -5.72 -8.74 -7.19
CA ALA A 29 -6.16 -7.69 -8.09
C ALA A 29 -5.10 -7.38 -9.14
N ILE A 30 -3.83 -7.30 -8.73
CA ILE A 30 -2.68 -7.12 -9.63
C ILE A 30 -2.61 -8.26 -10.64
N GLU A 31 -2.68 -9.51 -10.19
CA GLU A 31 -2.70 -10.71 -11.07
C GLU A 31 -3.86 -10.65 -12.08
N SER A 32 -5.07 -10.31 -11.63
CA SER A 32 -6.25 -10.22 -12.48
C SER A 32 -6.13 -9.12 -13.55
N VAL A 33 -5.56 -7.96 -13.19
CA VAL A 33 -5.33 -6.85 -14.12
C VAL A 33 -4.26 -7.25 -15.14
N SER A 34 -3.20 -7.91 -14.71
CA SER A 34 -2.13 -8.39 -15.59
C SER A 34 -2.60 -9.43 -16.60
N GLN A 35 -3.61 -10.26 -16.27
CA GLN A 35 -4.17 -11.27 -17.17
C GLN A 35 -5.17 -10.72 -18.21
N THR A 36 -5.80 -9.57 -17.92
CA THR A 36 -6.86 -8.99 -18.75
C THR A 36 -6.33 -8.00 -19.80
N ALA A 37 -5.03 -7.65 -19.73
CA ALA A 37 -4.38 -6.80 -20.71
C ALA A 37 -4.19 -7.56 -22.04
N GLU A 38 -5.17 -7.50 -22.94
CA GLU A 38 -5.10 -8.08 -24.28
C GLU A 38 -3.98 -7.45 -25.10
N VAL A 39 -2.96 -8.26 -25.43
CA VAL A 39 -2.11 -8.26 -26.65
C VAL A 39 -1.29 -6.98 -26.99
N GLU A 40 -1.45 -5.84 -26.31
CA GLU A 40 -0.37 -4.85 -26.19
C GLU A 40 0.64 -5.34 -25.13
N GLN A 41 1.33 -6.41 -25.46
CA GLN A 41 2.49 -6.92 -24.73
C GLN A 41 3.59 -5.86 -24.70
N ALA A 42 3.56 -4.94 -23.73
CA ALA A 42 4.72 -4.12 -23.41
C ALA A 42 4.65 -3.55 -21.97
N GLU A 43 5.24 -4.31 -21.06
CA GLU A 43 6.06 -3.78 -19.96
C GLU A 43 5.43 -3.08 -18.74
N ARG A 44 4.17 -3.30 -18.38
CA ARG A 44 3.67 -2.83 -17.07
C ARG A 44 3.76 -3.93 -16.03
N GLU A 45 4.98 -4.21 -15.56
CA GLU A 45 5.18 -4.99 -14.34
C GLU A 45 4.62 -4.15 -13.17
N LEU A 46 3.45 -4.55 -12.68
CA LEU A 46 2.80 -3.96 -11.51
C LEU A 46 3.43 -4.57 -10.26
N LEU A 47 4.06 -3.72 -9.45
CA LEU A 47 4.73 -4.16 -8.23
C LEU A 47 4.05 -3.54 -7.01
N LEU A 48 3.60 -4.41 -6.11
CA LEU A 48 3.13 -3.99 -4.80
C LEU A 48 4.33 -3.57 -3.95
N ASP A 49 4.27 -2.35 -3.42
CA ASP A 49 5.29 -1.77 -2.57
C ASP A 49 4.66 -1.13 -1.33
N ARG A 50 5.43 -0.97 -0.25
CA ARG A 50 4.97 -0.44 1.04
C ARG A 50 6.16 -0.03 1.89
N ASP A 51 5.91 0.79 2.92
CA ASP A 51 6.89 1.16 3.96
C ASP A 51 8.30 1.42 3.39
N THR A 52 9.37 0.86 3.97
CA THR A 52 10.74 0.92 3.45
C THR A 52 11.13 -0.36 2.70
N GLN A 53 10.15 -1.20 2.30
CA GLN A 53 10.40 -2.42 1.54
C GLN A 53 11.27 -2.14 0.32
N ASN A 54 12.20 -3.06 0.03
CA ASN A 54 13.17 -2.98 -1.07
C ASN A 54 14.20 -1.84 -0.96
N VAL A 55 14.32 -1.17 0.19
CA VAL A 55 15.37 -0.17 0.46
C VAL A 55 16.35 -0.73 1.50
N ALA A 56 17.63 -0.80 1.14
CA ALA A 56 18.66 -1.40 1.98
C ALA A 56 19.15 -0.46 3.10
N GLY A 57 19.56 -1.04 4.22
CA GLY A 57 20.19 -0.32 5.33
C GLY A 57 19.20 0.34 6.27
N PHE A 58 19.56 1.52 6.78
CA PHE A 58 18.74 2.34 7.69
C PHE A 58 18.34 3.63 6.96
N PRO A 59 17.39 3.56 6.01
CA PRO A 59 17.04 4.72 5.22
C PRO A 59 16.28 5.75 6.08
N PRO A 60 16.30 7.04 5.71
CA PRO A 60 15.44 8.04 6.33
C PRO A 60 13.97 7.67 6.04
N ILE A 61 13.26 7.12 7.04
CA ILE A 61 11.96 6.46 6.87
C ILE A 61 10.95 7.38 6.17
N VAL A 62 10.78 8.60 6.66
CA VAL A 62 9.79 9.57 6.17
C VAL A 62 10.07 9.94 4.71
N ASP A 63 11.30 10.39 4.43
CA ASP A 63 11.70 10.79 3.07
C ASP A 63 11.59 9.62 2.09
N THR A 64 11.89 8.41 2.55
CA THR A 64 11.80 7.19 1.74
C THR A 64 10.35 6.87 1.39
N ILE A 65 9.45 6.91 2.37
CA ILE A 65 8.03 6.65 2.15
C ILE A 65 7.45 7.68 1.18
N PHE A 66 7.69 8.97 1.39
CA PHE A 66 7.21 10.02 0.48
C PHE A 66 7.78 9.87 -0.92
N SER A 67 9.08 9.57 -1.06
CA SER A 67 9.68 9.32 -2.38
C SER A 67 9.05 8.12 -3.09
N LYS A 68 8.66 7.07 -2.35
CA LYS A 68 7.99 5.89 -2.91
C LYS A 68 6.54 6.18 -3.30
N ILE A 69 5.84 7.04 -2.55
CA ILE A 69 4.49 7.53 -2.88
C ILE A 69 4.55 8.41 -4.13
N ASP A 70 5.47 9.37 -4.19
CA ASP A 70 5.68 10.26 -5.34
C ASP A 70 6.02 9.49 -6.62
N GLY A 71 6.77 8.39 -6.49
CA GLY A 71 7.12 7.50 -7.59
C GLY A 71 6.06 6.46 -7.94
N ALA A 72 4.99 6.32 -7.15
CA ALA A 72 3.96 5.31 -7.36
C ALA A 72 3.00 5.71 -8.48
N ALA A 73 2.64 4.72 -9.31
CA ALA A 73 1.58 4.88 -10.30
C ALA A 73 0.19 4.87 -9.66
N VAL A 74 0.04 4.15 -8.54
CA VAL A 74 -1.21 4.04 -7.77
C VAL A 74 -0.87 4.04 -6.29
N PHE A 75 -1.61 4.84 -5.52
CA PHE A 75 -1.60 4.81 -4.07
C PHE A 75 -2.86 4.11 -3.55
N VAL A 76 -2.69 3.16 -2.63
CA VAL A 76 -3.77 2.40 -2.01
C VAL A 76 -3.76 2.65 -0.49
N PRO A 77 -4.65 3.52 0.01
CA PRO A 77 -4.75 3.79 1.44
C PRO A 77 -5.68 2.80 2.17
N ASP A 78 -5.16 2.15 3.23
CA ASP A 78 -5.99 1.43 4.19
C ASP A 78 -6.63 2.39 5.20
N PHE A 79 -7.90 2.74 4.97
CA PHE A 79 -8.73 3.55 5.86
C PHE A 79 -9.42 2.76 7.00
N THR A 80 -8.99 1.53 7.27
CA THR A 80 -9.53 0.78 8.41
C THR A 80 -9.44 1.61 9.69
N PHE A 81 -10.50 1.57 10.49
CA PHE A 81 -10.51 2.23 11.78
C PHE A 81 -9.64 1.48 12.76
N VAL A 82 -8.75 2.18 13.44
CA VAL A 82 -7.65 1.62 14.24
C VAL A 82 -7.69 2.10 15.69
N ALA A 83 -8.44 3.17 15.94
CA ALA A 83 -8.61 3.74 17.26
C ALA A 83 -10.03 4.27 17.44
N LYS A 84 -10.32 4.71 18.67
CA LYS A 84 -11.54 5.45 19.03
C LYS A 84 -11.15 6.80 19.60
N ARG A 85 -11.86 7.84 19.19
CA ARG A 85 -11.76 9.19 19.75
C ARG A 85 -12.34 9.21 21.17
N ALA A 86 -12.07 10.29 21.91
CA ALA A 86 -12.62 10.47 23.27
C ALA A 86 -14.16 10.42 23.33
N ASP A 87 -14.83 10.79 22.24
CA ASP A 87 -16.29 10.73 22.09
C ASP A 87 -16.81 9.38 21.55
N GLY A 88 -15.94 8.37 21.45
CA GLY A 88 -16.29 7.02 21.01
C GLY A 88 -16.39 6.83 19.49
N ARG A 89 -16.29 7.90 18.69
CA ARG A 89 -16.27 7.78 17.22
C ARG A 89 -14.99 7.07 16.76
N PRO A 90 -15.04 6.26 15.70
CA PRO A 90 -13.85 5.61 15.19
C PRO A 90 -12.85 6.64 14.62
N ALA A 91 -11.58 6.29 14.67
CA ALA A 91 -10.48 7.02 14.08
C ALA A 91 -9.77 6.12 13.07
N GLN A 92 -9.51 6.68 11.90
CA GLN A 92 -8.85 6.05 10.78
C GLN A 92 -7.35 5.85 11.03
N ASN A 93 -6.74 4.99 10.22
CA ASN A 93 -5.30 4.82 10.13
C ASN A 93 -4.57 6.18 10.00
N PRO A 94 -3.69 6.57 10.96
CA PRO A 94 -2.95 7.82 10.91
C PRO A 94 -1.84 7.84 9.84
N ASN A 95 -1.34 6.68 9.39
CA ASN A 95 -0.33 6.64 8.32
C ASN A 95 -0.88 7.31 7.05
N VAL A 96 -2.10 6.93 6.64
CA VAL A 96 -2.82 7.51 5.49
C VAL A 96 -3.13 9.01 5.62
N LEU A 97 -3.05 9.58 6.83
CA LEU A 97 -3.28 11.02 7.03
C LEU A 97 -2.04 11.87 6.79
N ILE A 98 -0.88 11.23 6.70
CA ILE A 98 0.43 11.86 6.55
C ILE A 98 1.03 11.46 5.20
N GLU A 99 0.92 10.18 4.84
CA GLU A 99 1.30 9.57 3.56
C GLU A 99 0.38 10.01 2.42
#